data_AF-A0A832ZL69-F1
#
_entry.id   AF-A0A832ZL69-F1
#
_cell.length_a   1.000
_cell.length_b   1.000
_cell.length_c   1.000
_cell.angle_alpha   90.00
_cell.angle_beta   90.00
_cell.angle_gamma   90.00
#
_symmetry.space_group_name_H-M   'P 1'
#
loop_
_entity.id
_entity.type
_entity.pdbx_description
1 polymer ?
#
loop_
_entity_poly.entity_id
_entity_poly.type
_entity_poly.pdbx_seq_one_letter_code
_entity_poly.pdbx_strand_id
1 'polypeptide(L)'
;MILHTARICLSKHAKRRMDERSLKYDDVVESINNPKQLVYDKWNDVYIAVSITGNAVVYAFKGNRVEVLTVLGRREYEALVSKYGTKRYKVLT
;
A
#
# COMPACT_ATOMS: atom_id res chain seq x y z
N MET A 1 -7.73 11.07 5.25
CA MET A 1 -9.15 11.43 4.97
C MET A 1 -9.75 10.71 3.75
N ILE A 2 -9.14 9.63 3.23
CA ILE A 2 -9.58 8.96 1.98
C ILE A 2 -10.73 7.96 2.22
N LEU A 3 -10.83 7.40 3.43
CA LEU A 3 -11.64 6.19 3.68
C LEU A 3 -13.02 6.41 4.31
N HIS A 4 -13.46 7.66 4.55
CA HIS A 4 -14.71 7.90 5.28
C HIS A 4 -15.97 7.40 4.53
N THR A 5 -15.85 7.11 3.24
CA THR A 5 -16.93 6.60 2.38
C THR A 5 -16.57 5.34 1.58
N ALA A 6 -15.30 4.92 1.58
CA ALA A 6 -14.82 3.82 0.74
C ALA A 6 -14.59 2.53 1.55
N ARG A 7 -15.17 1.42 1.08
CA ARG A 7 -15.00 0.11 1.72
C ARG A 7 -13.62 -0.47 1.38
N ILE A 8 -12.82 -0.81 2.38
CA ILE A 8 -11.56 -1.53 2.16
C ILE A 8 -11.85 -3.02 1.99
N CYS A 9 -11.27 -3.60 0.95
CA CYS A 9 -11.31 -5.03 0.69
C CYS A 9 -9.88 -5.57 0.62
N LEU A 10 -9.60 -6.58 1.43
CA LEU A 10 -8.30 -7.26 1.43
C LEU A 10 -8.34 -8.45 0.47
N SER A 11 -7.42 -8.50 -0.50
CA SER A 11 -7.23 -9.68 -1.34
C SER A 11 -6.78 -10.88 -0.49
N LYS A 12 -6.98 -12.11 -1.00
CA LYS A 12 -6.47 -13.32 -0.31
C LYS A 12 -4.96 -13.26 -0.11
N HIS A 13 -4.24 -12.72 -1.10
CA HIS A 13 -2.80 -12.55 -1.02
C HIS A 13 -2.42 -11.50 0.04
N ALA A 14 -3.11 -10.36 0.10
CA ALA A 14 -2.87 -9.33 1.10
C ALA A 14 -3.06 -9.87 2.53
N LYS A 15 -4.14 -10.63 2.78
CA LYS A 15 -4.38 -11.25 4.10
C LYS A 15 -3.22 -12.14 4.53
N ARG A 16 -2.78 -13.05 3.66
CA ARG A 16 -1.62 -13.92 3.95
C ARG A 16 -0.36 -13.11 4.28
N ARG A 17 -0.11 -12.04 3.53
CA ARG A 17 1.07 -11.17 3.72
C ARG A 17 1.00 -10.36 5.00
N MET A 18 -0.20 -9.99 5.43
CA MET A 18 -0.42 -9.36 6.74
C MET A 18 -0.12 -10.33 7.87
N ASP A 19 -0.59 -11.58 7.78
CA ASP A 19 -0.33 -12.62 8.79
C ASP A 19 1.18 -12.88 8.93
N GLU A 20 1.91 -13.02 7.82
CA GLU A 20 3.38 -13.17 7.80
C GLU A 20 4.13 -12.01 8.51
N ARG A 21 3.50 -10.83 8.61
CA ARG A 21 4.09 -9.60 9.16
C ARG A 21 3.46 -9.18 10.48
N SER A 22 2.56 -9.99 11.03
CA SER A 22 1.77 -9.65 12.22
C SER A 22 1.05 -8.30 12.11
N LEU A 23 0.58 -7.94 10.90
CA LEU A 23 -0.14 -6.69 10.66
C LEU A 23 -1.64 -6.89 10.85
N LYS A 24 -2.25 -5.96 11.57
CA LYS A 24 -3.70 -5.90 11.76
C LYS A 24 -4.35 -5.08 10.66
N TYR A 25 -5.67 -5.23 10.55
CA TYR A 25 -6.47 -4.42 9.63
C TYR A 25 -6.30 -2.91 9.89
N ASP A 26 -6.23 -2.50 11.16
CA ASP A 26 -6.07 -1.09 11.54
C ASP A 26 -4.73 -0.51 11.06
N ASP A 27 -3.67 -1.32 11.01
CA ASP A 27 -2.37 -0.88 10.46
C ASP A 27 -2.48 -0.55 8.96
N VAL A 28 -3.29 -1.32 8.23
CA VAL A 28 -3.57 -1.09 6.80
C VAL A 28 -4.38 0.19 6.61
N VAL A 29 -5.43 0.36 7.40
CA VAL A 29 -6.27 1.57 7.40
C VAL A 29 -5.43 2.81 7.69
N GLU A 30 -4.59 2.75 8.73
CA GLU A 30 -3.71 3.84 9.13
C GLU A 30 -2.70 4.18 8.05
N SER A 31 -2.06 3.16 7.45
CA SER A 31 -1.13 3.35 6.34
C SER A 31 -1.78 4.11 5.18
N ILE A 32 -3.01 3.75 4.80
CA ILE A 32 -3.73 4.39 3.69
C ILE A 32 -4.16 5.82 4.05
N ASN A 33 -4.62 6.06 5.28
CA ASN A 33 -5.14 7.36 5.68
C ASN A 33 -4.05 8.38 5.99
N ASN A 34 -2.96 7.93 6.61
CA ASN A 34 -1.85 8.75 7.11
C ASN A 34 -0.49 8.15 6.66
N PRO A 35 -0.23 8.04 5.35
CA PRO A 35 1.04 7.53 4.87
C PRO A 35 2.17 8.49 5.23
N LYS A 36 3.30 7.94 5.68
CA LYS A 36 4.57 8.68 5.75
C LYS A 36 5.07 9.03 4.35
N GLN A 37 4.84 8.13 3.39
CA GLN A 37 5.15 8.34 1.98
C GLN A 37 4.04 7.72 1.14
N LEU A 38 3.56 8.45 0.14
CA LEU A 38 2.59 7.94 -0.83
C LEU A 38 3.26 7.88 -2.20
N VAL A 39 3.21 6.69 -2.82
CA VAL A 39 3.82 6.44 -4.12
C VAL A 39 2.80 5.88 -5.08
N TYR A 40 2.87 6.31 -6.33
CA TYR A 40 2.07 5.78 -7.43
C TYR A 40 2.95 4.90 -8.33
N ASP A 41 2.53 3.66 -8.55
CA ASP A 41 3.14 2.73 -9.51
C ASP A 41 2.48 2.90 -10.88
N LYS A 42 3.15 3.63 -11.76
CA LYS A 42 2.64 3.99 -13.09
C LYS A 42 2.40 2.77 -13.99
N TRP A 43 3.06 1.65 -13.72
CA TRP A 43 2.98 0.48 -14.60
C TRP A 43 1.76 -0.38 -14.31
N ASN A 44 1.28 -0.38 -13.07
CA ASN A 44 0.16 -1.23 -12.65
C ASN A 44 -1.09 -0.43 -12.27
N ASP A 45 -1.03 0.90 -12.30
CA ASP A 45 -2.12 1.78 -11.87
C ASP A 45 -2.56 1.50 -10.42
N VAL A 46 -1.57 1.48 -9.51
CA VAL A 46 -1.78 1.22 -8.08
C VAL A 46 -1.03 2.23 -7.23
N TYR A 47 -1.51 2.39 -6.00
CA TYR A 47 -0.90 3.22 -4.98
C TYR A 47 -0.17 2.37 -3.95
N ILE A 48 0.90 2.90 -3.41
CA ILE A 48 1.72 2.30 -2.37
C ILE A 48 1.79 3.31 -1.22
N ALA A 49 1.11 3.00 -0.13
CA ALA A 49 1.14 3.80 1.10
C ALA A 49 2.15 3.20 2.08
N VAL A 50 3.22 3.95 2.35
CA VAL A 50 4.26 3.55 3.30
C VAL A 50 3.92 4.13 4.68
N SER A 51 3.73 3.25 5.64
CA SER A 51 3.49 3.59 7.05
C SER A 51 4.73 4.19 7.73
N ILE A 52 4.54 4.82 8.88
CA ILE A 52 5.64 5.28 9.73
C ILE A 52 6.56 4.14 10.22
N THR A 53 6.01 2.94 10.37
CA THR A 53 6.76 1.73 10.76
C THR A 53 7.54 1.10 9.59
N GLY A 54 7.37 1.62 8.38
CA GLY A 54 8.11 1.20 7.18
C GLY A 54 7.45 0.07 6.39
N ASN A 55 6.27 -0.41 6.80
CA ASN A 55 5.46 -1.32 5.98
C ASN A 55 4.78 -0.55 4.86
N ALA A 56 4.63 -1.17 3.68
CA ALA A 56 4.03 -0.57 2.51
C ALA A 56 2.78 -1.33 2.06
N VAL A 57 1.65 -0.65 2.01
CA VAL A 57 0.36 -1.19 1.58
C VAL A 57 0.13 -0.85 0.12
N VAL A 58 -0.02 -1.87 -0.72
CA VAL A 58 -0.31 -1.70 -2.15
C VAL A 58 -1.82 -1.82 -2.36
N TYR A 59 -2.43 -0.78 -2.93
CA TYR A 59 -3.88 -0.73 -3.12
C TYR A 59 -4.29 -0.05 -4.42
N ALA A 60 -5.49 -0.37 -4.89
CA ALA A 60 -6.13 0.26 -6.05
C ALA A 60 -7.49 0.83 -5.65
N PHE A 61 -7.90 1.92 -6.31
CA PHE A 61 -9.26 2.42 -6.22
C PHE A 61 -10.14 1.71 -7.26
N LYS A 62 -11.26 1.14 -6.80
CA LYS A 62 -12.28 0.51 -7.65
C LYS A 62 -13.65 1.07 -7.29
N GLY A 63 -14.01 2.20 -7.92
CA GLY A 63 -15.24 2.93 -7.61
C GLY A 63 -15.27 3.37 -6.15
N ASN A 64 -16.23 2.87 -5.37
CA ASN A 64 -16.37 3.15 -3.95
C ASN A 64 -15.59 2.19 -3.02
N ARG A 65 -14.63 1.43 -3.55
CA ARG A 65 -13.84 0.46 -2.79
C ARG A 65 -12.36 0.71 -2.96
N VAL A 66 -11.63 0.45 -1.89
CA VAL A 66 -10.17 0.38 -1.89
C VAL A 66 -9.80 -1.10 -1.81
N GLU A 67 -9.20 -1.63 -2.87
CA GLU A 67 -8.74 -3.01 -2.90
C GLU A 67 -7.26 -3.07 -2.55
N VAL A 68 -6.95 -3.70 -1.41
CA VAL A 68 -5.58 -3.95 -0.98
C VAL A 68 -5.08 -5.23 -1.64
N LEU A 69 -4.09 -5.08 -2.51
CA LEU A 69 -3.55 -6.14 -3.34
C LEU A 69 -2.48 -6.94 -2.61
N THR A 70 -1.59 -6.26 -1.91
CA THR A 70 -0.53 -6.87 -1.10
C THR A 70 -0.02 -5.92 -0.03
N VAL A 71 0.74 -6.46 0.92
CA VAL A 71 1.51 -5.69 1.89
C VAL A 71 2.96 -6.13 1.82
N LEU A 72 3.85 -5.15 1.82
CA LEU A 72 5.29 -5.31 1.70
C LEU A 72 5.95 -4.88 3.00
N GLY A 73 6.97 -5.61 3.42
CA GLY A 73 7.89 -5.14 4.43
C GLY A 73 8.81 -4.06 3.86
N ARG A 74 9.45 -3.30 4.76
CA ARG A 74 10.36 -2.21 4.42
C ARG A 74 11.41 -2.58 3.37
N ARG A 75 12.14 -3.69 3.59
CA ARG A 75 13.20 -4.15 2.69
C ARG A 75 12.69 -4.50 1.29
N GLU A 76 11.48 -5.06 1.20
CA GLU A 76 10.88 -5.44 -0.08
C GLU A 76 10.49 -4.21 -0.89
N TYR A 77 9.90 -3.22 -0.22
CA TYR A 77 9.59 -1.94 -0.82
C TYR A 77 10.85 -1.20 -1.29
N GLU A 78 11.88 -1.11 -0.43
CA GLU A 78 13.16 -0.47 -0.77
C GLU A 78 13.83 -1.16 -1.97
N ALA A 79 13.82 -2.49 -2.03
CA ALA A 79 14.36 -3.24 -3.16
C ALA A 79 13.58 -2.97 -4.47
N LEU A 80 12.25 -2.89 -4.40
CA LEU A 80 11.42 -2.55 -5.56
C LEU A 80 11.74 -1.15 -6.08
N VAL A 81 11.76 -0.14 -5.19
CA VAL A 81 12.03 1.25 -5.56
C VAL A 81 13.46 1.40 -6.08
N SER A 82 14.45 0.74 -5.48
CA SER A 82 15.83 0.74 -5.97
C SER A 82 15.96 0.17 -7.39
N LYS A 83 15.26 -0.94 -7.67
CA LYS A 83 15.33 -1.62 -8.97
C LYS A 83 14.71 -0.82 -10.12
N TYR A 84 13.54 -0.20 -9.91
CA TYR A 84 12.80 0.44 -11.00
C TYR A 84 12.80 1.97 -10.94
N GLY A 85 13.08 2.54 -9.76
CA GLY A 85 13.21 3.98 -9.53
C GLY A 85 12.03 4.80 -10.05
N THR A 86 12.36 6.03 -10.46
CA THR A 86 11.39 7.03 -10.96
C THR A 86 10.77 6.68 -12.31
N LYS A 87 11.36 5.73 -13.05
CA LYS A 87 10.80 5.24 -14.33
C LYS A 87 9.43 4.60 -14.10
N ARG A 88 9.29 3.84 -13.02
CA ARG A 88 8.04 3.16 -12.64
C ARG A 88 7.28 3.90 -11.55
N TYR A 89 7.98 4.34 -10.50
CA TYR A 89 7.34 4.91 -9.31
C TYR A 89 7.34 6.44 -9.34
N LYS A 90 6.23 7.05 -8.95
CA LYS A 90 6.11 8.50 -8.75
C LYS A 90 5.79 8.75 -7.28
N VAL A 91 6.70 9.38 -6.54
CA VAL A 91 6.43 9.83 -5.17
C VAL A 91 5.46 11.01 -5.25
N LEU A 92 4.38 10.95 -4.49
CA LEU A 92 3.34 11.98 -4.43
C LEU A 92 3.48 12.86 -3.18
N THR A 93 3.89 12.27 -2.06
CA THR A 93 4.19 12.94 -0.78
C THR A 93 5.25 12.14 -0.04
#